data_AF-A0A0F9GDN2-F1
#
_entry.id   AF-A0A0F9GDN2-F1
#
_cell.length_a   1.000
_cell.length_b   1.000
_cell.length_c   1.000
_cell.angle_alpha   90.00
_cell.angle_beta   90.00
_cell.angle_gamma   90.00
#
_symmetry.space_group_name_H-M   'P 1'
#
loop_
_entity.id
_entity.type
_entity.pdbx_description
1 polymer ?
#
loop_
_entity_poly.entity_id
_entity_poly.type
_entity_poly.pdbx_seq_one_letter_code
_entity_poly.pdbx_strand_id
1 'polypeptide(L)'
;MGEVTMNREKTLTNARSPVTVLTVVLVMTWAVLAGLGWSSYCSYHETRAATLRRLKIEELRGTVIHLDEVLTMSARMAAFTGDLEWENRYRRFEPPLDAAIKEAMKLALEAFSGEAAAETDAANIKLVEMENDAFDLVRQGRADEAKAALFSDEYESQKQVYAKGMDAFAADLADTVSTTLKREQRRSFLQTGAMLL
;
A
#
# COMPACT_ATOMS: atom_id res chain seq x y z
N MET A 1 19.56 -78.83 45.65
CA MET A 1 18.81 -77.57 45.89
C MET A 1 19.69 -76.44 45.36
N GLY A 2 19.69 -76.07 44.08
CA GLY A 2 18.59 -76.09 43.10
C GLY A 2 17.97 -74.69 43.04
N GLU A 3 18.36 -73.91 42.02
CA GLU A 3 17.62 -72.75 41.46
C GLU A 3 17.47 -71.45 42.27
N VAL A 4 18.56 -70.72 42.59
CA VAL A 4 18.41 -69.32 43.07
C VAL A 4 19.32 -68.29 42.36
N THR A 5 20.23 -68.67 41.48
CA THR A 5 21.24 -67.73 40.93
C THR A 5 21.01 -67.23 39.49
N MET A 6 19.84 -67.46 38.90
CA MET A 6 19.61 -67.11 37.48
C MET A 6 18.41 -66.19 37.26
N ASN A 7 18.20 -65.18 38.12
CA ASN A 7 17.19 -64.16 37.84
C ASN A 7 17.55 -62.74 38.34
N ARG A 8 18.85 -62.40 38.40
CA ARG A 8 19.32 -61.07 38.84
C ARG A 8 20.06 -60.27 37.76
N GLU A 9 19.86 -60.61 36.48
CA GLU A 9 20.51 -59.91 35.35
C GLU A 9 19.55 -59.36 34.29
N LYS A 10 18.23 -59.35 34.53
CA LYS A 10 17.25 -58.82 33.56
C LYS A 10 16.58 -57.51 33.98
N THR A 11 17.23 -56.70 34.82
CA THR A 11 16.60 -55.47 35.35
C THR A 11 17.35 -54.17 35.09
N LEU A 12 18.44 -54.13 34.32
CA LEU A 12 19.19 -52.87 34.13
C LEU A 12 19.78 -52.67 32.72
N THR A 13 19.02 -52.91 31.65
CA THR A 13 19.41 -52.42 30.31
C THR A 13 18.21 -51.91 29.53
N ASN A 14 17.48 -50.98 30.12
CA ASN A 14 16.73 -49.99 29.34
C ASN A 14 17.15 -48.56 29.70
N ALA A 15 18.40 -48.40 30.13
CA ALA A 15 19.05 -47.11 30.20
C ALA A 15 19.44 -46.76 28.76
N ARG A 16 18.64 -45.93 28.09
CA ARG A 16 19.12 -45.23 26.88
C ARG A 16 20.51 -44.69 27.19
N SER A 17 21.52 -45.08 26.41
CA SER A 17 22.87 -44.62 26.69
C SER A 17 22.87 -43.09 26.69
N PRO A 18 23.59 -42.43 27.62
CA PRO A 18 23.60 -40.96 27.70
C PRO A 18 24.03 -40.32 26.37
N VAL A 19 24.86 -41.03 25.59
CA VAL A 19 25.28 -40.65 24.24
C VAL A 19 24.11 -40.63 23.26
N THR A 20 23.20 -41.62 23.30
CA THR A 20 22.01 -41.65 22.44
C THR A 20 21.04 -40.51 22.76
N VAL A 21 20.92 -40.12 24.03
CA VAL A 21 20.09 -38.98 24.42
C VAL A 21 20.70 -37.66 23.91
N LEU A 22 22.01 -37.49 24.06
CA LEU A 22 22.73 -36.31 23.58
C LEU A 22 22.68 -36.16 22.05
N THR A 23 22.81 -37.26 21.29
CA THR A 23 22.73 -37.20 19.83
C THR A 23 21.32 -36.84 19.35
N VAL A 24 20.27 -37.36 19.98
CA VAL A 24 18.88 -37.01 19.64
C VAL A 24 18.62 -35.52 19.90
N VAL A 25 19.09 -34.98 21.03
CA VAL A 25 18.95 -33.55 21.34
C VAL A 25 19.72 -32.70 20.34
N LEU A 26 20.93 -33.11 19.95
CA LEU A 26 21.74 -32.39 18.96
C LEU A 26 21.05 -32.34 17.59
N VAL A 27 20.53 -33.48 17.11
CA VAL A 27 19.81 -33.58 15.84
C VAL A 27 18.52 -32.74 15.87
N MET A 28 17.75 -32.81 16.95
CA MET A 28 16.57 -31.94 17.12
C MET A 28 16.95 -30.45 17.11
N THR A 29 18.05 -30.08 17.76
CA THR A 29 18.54 -28.69 17.77
C THR A 29 18.86 -28.22 16.36
N TRP A 30 19.58 -29.03 15.58
CA TRP A 30 19.89 -28.71 14.17
C TRP A 30 18.65 -28.64 13.29
N ALA A 31 17.66 -29.52 13.51
CA ALA A 31 16.39 -29.49 12.78
C ALA A 31 15.61 -28.18 13.07
N VAL A 32 15.56 -27.76 14.34
CA VAL A 32 14.95 -26.48 14.73
C VAL A 32 15.69 -25.30 14.09
N LEU A 33 17.03 -25.27 14.15
CA LEU A 33 17.82 -24.20 13.54
C LEU A 33 17.64 -24.12 12.02
N ALA A 34 17.57 -25.27 11.34
CA ALA A 34 17.31 -25.33 9.90
C ALA A 34 15.90 -24.83 9.55
N GLY A 35 14.89 -25.20 10.34
CA GLY A 35 13.52 -24.71 10.19
C GLY A 35 13.39 -23.19 10.39
N LEU A 36 14.08 -22.66 11.41
CA LEU A 36 14.16 -21.21 11.66
C LEU A 36 14.90 -20.47 10.54
N GLY A 37 15.98 -21.06 10.00
CA GLY A 37 16.73 -20.51 8.87
C GLY A 37 15.91 -20.47 7.59
N TRP A 38 15.16 -21.54 7.29
CA TRP A 38 14.26 -21.61 6.14
C TRP A 38 13.11 -20.60 6.27
N SER A 39 12.47 -20.54 7.44
CA SER A 39 11.44 -19.54 7.75
C SER A 39 11.96 -18.11 7.59
N SER A 40 13.16 -17.81 8.11
CA SER A 40 13.79 -16.50 7.92
C SER A 40 14.07 -16.20 6.45
N TYR A 41 14.57 -17.16 5.68
CA TYR A 41 14.89 -16.97 4.27
C TYR A 41 13.63 -16.70 3.42
N CYS A 42 12.58 -17.50 3.60
CA CYS A 42 11.30 -17.28 2.91
C CYS A 42 10.63 -15.97 3.34
N SER A 43 10.63 -15.67 4.64
CA SER A 43 10.05 -14.42 5.17
C SER A 43 10.79 -13.17 4.66
N TYR A 44 12.11 -13.23 4.51
CA TYR A 44 12.91 -12.12 4.01
C TYR A 44 12.62 -11.79 2.53
N HIS A 45 12.36 -12.81 1.71
CA HIS A 45 12.06 -12.61 0.30
C HIS A 45 10.66 -12.01 0.04
N GLU A 46 9.64 -12.41 0.82
CA GLU A 46 8.27 -11.89 0.67
C GLU A 46 8.09 -10.49 1.29
N THR A 47 8.76 -10.21 2.42
CA THR A 47 8.70 -8.89 3.07
C THR A 47 9.31 -7.78 2.22
N ARG A 48 10.34 -8.08 1.40
CA ARG A 48 10.97 -7.09 0.52
C ARG A 48 10.01 -6.59 -0.57
N ALA A 49 9.26 -7.48 -1.20
CA ALA A 49 8.29 -7.12 -2.24
C ALA A 49 7.14 -6.26 -1.70
N ALA A 50 6.61 -6.63 -0.52
CA ALA A 50 5.55 -5.87 0.12
C ALA A 50 6.03 -4.50 0.65
N THR A 51 7.28 -4.39 1.12
CA THR A 51 7.89 -3.10 1.48
C THR A 51 8.05 -2.19 0.26
N LEU A 52 8.52 -2.72 -0.86
CA LEU A 52 8.64 -1.97 -2.11
C LEU A 52 7.27 -1.48 -2.61
N ARG A 53 6.23 -2.32 -2.51
CA ARG A 53 4.86 -1.93 -2.88
C ARG A 53 4.35 -0.78 -2.02
N ARG A 54 4.62 -0.80 -0.70
CA ARG A 54 4.28 0.30 0.21
C ARG A 54 4.96 1.60 -0.18
N LEU A 55 6.27 1.56 -0.42
CA LEU A 55 7.04 2.74 -0.81
C LEU A 55 6.53 3.32 -2.13
N LYS A 56 6.19 2.45 -3.10
CA LYS A 56 5.64 2.87 -4.38
C LYS A 56 4.29 3.58 -4.22
N ILE A 57 3.43 3.07 -3.34
CA ILE A 57 2.14 3.67 -3.01
C ILE A 57 2.29 5.07 -2.39
N GLU A 58 3.19 5.23 -1.43
CA GLU A 58 3.46 6.53 -0.80
C GLU A 58 4.05 7.53 -1.81
N GLU A 59 4.95 7.08 -2.68
CA GLU A 59 5.50 7.88 -3.78
C GLU A 59 4.39 8.36 -4.72
N LEU A 60 3.48 7.46 -5.13
CA LEU A 60 2.36 7.80 -6.00
C LEU A 60 1.41 8.79 -5.33
N ARG A 61 1.08 8.58 -4.04
CA ARG A 61 0.26 9.52 -3.26
C ARG A 61 0.88 10.91 -3.26
N GLY A 62 2.17 11.01 -2.94
CA GLY A 62 2.88 12.29 -2.95
C GLY A 62 2.89 12.95 -4.32
N THR A 63 3.07 12.16 -5.38
CA THR A 63 3.03 12.63 -6.77
C THR A 63 1.67 13.17 -7.15
N VAL A 64 0.58 12.46 -6.83
CA VAL A 64 -0.80 12.88 -7.13
C VAL A 64 -1.13 14.20 -6.42
N ILE A 65 -0.87 14.28 -5.11
CA ILE A 65 -1.12 15.51 -4.33
C ILE A 65 -0.33 16.69 -4.90
N HIS A 66 0.95 16.48 -5.21
CA HIS A 66 1.79 17.54 -5.75
C HIS A 66 1.31 18.03 -7.12
N LEU A 67 0.97 17.11 -8.03
CA LEU A 67 0.54 17.44 -9.38
C LEU A 67 -0.85 18.09 -9.40
N ASP A 68 -1.77 17.67 -8.53
CA ASP A 68 -3.08 18.31 -8.36
C ASP A 68 -2.93 19.77 -7.93
N GLU A 69 -2.09 20.04 -6.93
CA GLU A 69 -1.78 21.41 -6.50
C GLU A 69 -1.17 22.24 -7.64
N VAL A 70 -0.28 21.64 -8.45
CA VAL A 70 0.29 22.30 -9.62
C VAL A 70 -0.79 22.67 -10.64
N LEU A 71 -1.77 21.81 -10.90
CA LEU A 71 -2.87 22.07 -11.83
C LEU A 71 -3.81 23.15 -11.29
N THR A 72 -4.31 23.00 -10.07
CA THR A 72 -5.19 23.99 -9.42
C THR A 72 -4.54 25.37 -9.38
N MET A 73 -3.27 25.45 -8.99
CA MET A 73 -2.55 26.73 -8.98
C MET A 73 -2.30 27.27 -10.38
N SER A 74 -2.11 26.42 -11.39
CA SER A 74 -1.98 26.88 -12.78
C SER A 74 -3.30 27.48 -13.28
N ALA A 75 -4.44 26.84 -13.02
CA ALA A 75 -5.76 27.37 -13.38
C ALA A 75 -6.04 28.71 -12.69
N ARG A 76 -5.82 28.79 -11.36
CA ARG A 76 -5.99 30.02 -10.60
C ARG A 76 -5.06 31.15 -11.05
N MET A 77 -3.80 30.83 -11.37
CA MET A 77 -2.85 31.82 -11.86
C MET A 77 -3.23 32.32 -13.26
N ALA A 78 -3.72 31.46 -14.15
CA ALA A 78 -4.26 31.88 -15.44
C ALA A 78 -5.43 32.85 -15.25
N ALA A 79 -6.39 32.50 -14.38
CA ALA A 79 -7.51 33.39 -14.07
C ALA A 79 -7.05 34.71 -13.45
N PHE A 80 -6.10 34.67 -12.51
CA PHE A 80 -5.64 35.86 -11.79
C PHE A 80 -4.86 36.84 -12.68
N THR A 81 -3.93 36.31 -13.48
CA THR A 81 -2.96 37.08 -14.27
C THR A 81 -3.39 37.33 -15.72
N GLY A 82 -4.27 36.49 -16.26
CA GLY A 82 -4.61 36.47 -17.68
C GLY A 82 -3.54 35.86 -18.59
N ASP A 83 -2.44 35.34 -18.03
CA ASP A 83 -1.33 34.77 -18.80
C ASP A 83 -1.61 33.30 -19.17
N LEU A 84 -1.63 33.01 -20.47
CA LEU A 84 -1.89 31.67 -21.03
C LEU A 84 -0.71 30.70 -20.85
N GLU A 85 0.48 31.17 -20.46
CA GLU A 85 1.58 30.26 -20.10
C GLU A 85 1.20 29.34 -18.92
N TRP A 86 0.33 29.82 -18.02
CA TRP A 86 -0.22 28.98 -16.96
C TRP A 86 -1.11 27.87 -17.48
N GLU A 87 -1.84 28.09 -18.58
CA GLU A 87 -2.56 27.00 -19.25
C GLU A 87 -1.58 26.00 -19.86
N ASN A 88 -0.52 26.47 -20.52
CA ASN A 88 0.52 25.58 -21.06
C ASN A 88 1.15 24.72 -19.95
N ARG A 89 1.35 25.28 -18.76
CA ARG A 89 1.79 24.54 -17.57
C ARG A 89 0.76 23.52 -17.15
N TYR A 90 -0.52 23.88 -17.07
CA TYR A 90 -1.62 22.96 -16.75
C TYR A 90 -1.60 21.74 -17.67
N ARG A 91 -1.64 21.95 -18.99
CA ARG A 91 -1.66 20.88 -20.00
C ARG A 91 -0.43 19.99 -19.97
N ARG A 92 0.71 20.48 -19.48
CA ARG A 92 1.94 19.70 -19.34
C ARG A 92 1.88 18.71 -18.17
N PHE A 93 1.21 19.08 -17.08
CA PHE A 93 1.16 18.27 -15.86
C PHE A 93 -0.11 17.42 -15.73
N GLU A 94 -1.13 17.68 -16.56
CA GLU A 94 -2.36 16.89 -16.63
C GLU A 94 -2.08 15.41 -17.01
N PRO A 95 -1.30 15.07 -18.07
CA PRO A 95 -1.04 13.67 -18.40
C PRO A 95 -0.25 12.89 -17.33
N PRO A 96 0.81 13.45 -16.71
CA PRO A 96 1.48 12.81 -15.58
C PRO A 96 0.56 12.54 -14.38
N LEU A 97 -0.37 13.46 -14.07
CA LEU A 97 -1.34 13.24 -12.99
C LEU A 97 -2.25 12.06 -13.30
N ASP A 98 -2.86 12.05 -14.49
CA ASP A 98 -3.74 10.97 -14.94
C ASP A 98 -3.03 9.60 -14.91
N ALA A 99 -1.76 9.57 -15.33
CA ALA A 99 -0.94 8.36 -15.26
C ALA A 99 -0.72 7.89 -13.81
N ALA A 100 -0.40 8.81 -12.89
CA ALA A 100 -0.16 8.49 -11.48
C ALA A 100 -1.44 7.97 -10.79
N ILE A 101 -2.59 8.58 -11.08
CA ILE A 101 -3.91 8.12 -10.58
C ILE A 101 -4.20 6.71 -11.10
N LYS A 102 -4.05 6.47 -12.42
CA LYS A 102 -4.27 5.15 -13.03
C LYS A 102 -3.34 4.08 -12.46
N GLU A 103 -2.08 4.42 -12.18
CA GLU A 103 -1.14 3.49 -11.55
C GLU A 103 -1.56 3.19 -10.10
N ALA A 104 -2.00 4.19 -9.33
CA ALA A 104 -2.47 3.99 -7.97
C ALA A 104 -3.72 3.09 -7.93
N MET A 105 -4.68 3.30 -8.84
CA MET A 105 -5.88 2.48 -8.96
C MET A 105 -5.56 1.02 -9.26
N LYS A 106 -4.57 0.74 -10.12
CA LYS A 106 -4.12 -0.64 -10.41
C LYS A 106 -3.54 -1.34 -9.17
N LEU A 107 -2.93 -0.57 -8.27
CA LEU A 107 -2.35 -1.11 -7.03
C LEU A 107 -3.40 -1.38 -5.95
N ALA A 108 -4.56 -0.71 -6.01
CA ALA A 108 -5.61 -0.74 -5.00
C ALA A 108 -6.55 -1.96 -5.05
N LEU A 109 -6.51 -2.80 -6.10
CA LEU A 109 -7.34 -4.02 -6.32
C LEU A 109 -8.75 -3.97 -5.68
N GLU A 110 -9.78 -3.59 -6.46
CA GLU A 110 -11.22 -3.57 -6.09
C GLU A 110 -11.65 -2.67 -4.90
N ALA A 111 -10.73 -2.22 -4.04
CA ALA A 111 -11.09 -1.59 -2.76
C ALA A 111 -11.62 -0.14 -2.90
N PHE A 112 -11.21 0.60 -3.94
CA PHE A 112 -11.81 1.88 -4.31
C PHE A 112 -12.96 1.70 -5.32
N SER A 113 -14.00 0.97 -4.91
CA SER A 113 -15.23 0.83 -5.69
C SER A 113 -16.44 1.13 -4.80
N GLY A 114 -17.38 1.93 -5.28
CA GLY A 114 -18.57 2.31 -4.53
C GLY A 114 -18.94 3.80 -4.65
N GLU A 115 -19.91 4.21 -3.84
CA GLU A 115 -20.51 5.54 -3.88
C GLU A 115 -19.48 6.65 -3.63
N ALA A 116 -18.59 6.49 -2.65
CA ALA A 116 -17.54 7.48 -2.37
C ALA A 116 -16.56 7.67 -3.54
N ALA A 117 -16.24 6.59 -4.27
CA ALA A 117 -15.39 6.67 -5.45
C ALA A 117 -16.10 7.41 -6.61
N ALA A 118 -17.39 7.14 -6.81
CA ALA A 118 -18.22 7.83 -7.79
C ALA A 118 -18.40 9.32 -7.46
N GLU A 119 -18.59 9.68 -6.19
CA GLU A 119 -18.66 11.08 -5.74
C GLU A 119 -17.33 11.82 -5.99
N THR A 120 -16.20 11.16 -5.71
CA THR A 120 -14.87 11.71 -5.95
C THR A 120 -14.62 11.96 -7.44
N ASP A 121 -14.99 11.00 -8.29
CA ASP A 121 -14.87 11.10 -9.74
C ASP A 121 -15.76 12.22 -10.30
N ALA A 122 -17.01 12.30 -9.83
CA ALA A 122 -17.93 13.37 -10.21
C ALA A 122 -17.40 14.76 -9.81
N ALA A 123 -16.85 14.90 -8.60
CA ALA A 123 -16.23 16.13 -8.14
C ALA A 123 -15.01 16.50 -9.01
N ASN A 124 -14.16 15.51 -9.34
CA ASN A 124 -13.00 15.71 -10.21
C ASN A 124 -13.40 16.18 -11.62
N ILE A 125 -14.40 15.53 -12.23
CA ILE A 125 -14.93 15.92 -13.55
C ILE A 125 -15.41 17.37 -13.51
N LYS A 126 -16.15 17.75 -12.48
CA LYS A 126 -16.68 19.10 -12.34
C LYS A 126 -15.58 20.14 -12.12
N LEU A 127 -14.56 19.83 -11.32
CA LEU A 127 -13.39 20.69 -11.13
C LEU A 127 -12.67 20.93 -12.46
N VAL A 128 -12.39 19.86 -13.20
CA VAL A 128 -11.73 19.94 -14.50
C VAL A 128 -12.56 20.76 -15.49
N GLU A 129 -13.89 20.57 -15.52
CA GLU A 129 -14.79 21.38 -16.35
C GLU A 129 -14.68 22.87 -16.00
N MET A 130 -14.78 23.23 -14.71
CA MET A 130 -14.65 24.61 -14.24
C MET A 130 -13.28 25.22 -14.57
N GLU A 131 -12.20 24.44 -14.47
CA GLU A 131 -10.85 24.87 -14.82
C GLU A 131 -10.69 25.12 -16.33
N ASN A 132 -11.24 24.25 -17.16
CA ASN A 132 -11.27 24.43 -18.62
C ASN A 132 -12.09 25.65 -19.03
N ASP A 133 -13.28 25.83 -18.46
CA ASP A 133 -14.13 27.00 -18.71
C ASP A 133 -13.41 28.30 -18.30
N ALA A 134 -12.68 28.28 -17.19
CA ALA A 134 -11.88 29.42 -16.76
C ALA A 134 -10.74 29.74 -17.74
N PHE A 135 -10.06 28.72 -18.30
CA PHE A 135 -9.09 28.95 -19.37
C PHE A 135 -9.73 29.58 -20.62
N ASP A 136 -10.92 29.11 -21.00
CA ASP A 136 -11.66 29.69 -22.13
C ASP A 136 -12.07 31.14 -21.89
N LEU A 137 -12.49 31.48 -20.68
CA LEU A 137 -12.77 32.86 -20.27
C LEU A 137 -11.51 33.72 -20.32
N VAL A 138 -10.36 33.21 -19.86
CA VAL A 138 -9.08 33.93 -19.94
C VAL A 138 -8.69 34.22 -21.39
N ARG A 139 -8.81 33.25 -22.30
CA ARG A 139 -8.54 33.44 -23.75
C ARG A 139 -9.45 34.50 -24.38
N GLN A 140 -10.67 34.65 -23.88
CA GLN A 140 -11.62 35.66 -24.32
C GLN A 140 -11.38 37.05 -23.68
N GLY A 141 -10.36 37.20 -22.82
CA GLY A 141 -10.10 38.43 -22.07
C GLY A 141 -11.05 38.67 -20.90
N ARG A 142 -11.84 37.65 -20.50
CA ARG A 142 -12.85 37.70 -19.43
C ARG A 142 -12.28 37.19 -18.11
N ALA A 143 -11.11 37.72 -17.72
CA ALA A 143 -10.38 37.25 -16.54
C ALA A 143 -11.16 37.40 -15.23
N ASP A 144 -11.99 38.44 -15.08
CA ASP A 144 -12.79 38.62 -13.86
C ASP A 144 -13.86 37.52 -13.70
N GLU A 145 -14.43 37.03 -14.81
CA GLU A 145 -15.37 35.90 -14.78
C GLU A 145 -14.65 34.58 -14.50
N ALA A 146 -13.44 34.39 -15.06
CA ALA A 146 -12.60 33.24 -14.73
C ALA A 146 -12.24 33.20 -13.23
N LYS A 147 -11.92 34.37 -12.64
CA LYS A 147 -11.68 34.49 -11.19
C LYS A 147 -12.95 34.19 -10.41
N ALA A 148 -14.09 34.74 -10.80
CA ALA A 148 -15.36 34.47 -10.13
C ALA A 148 -15.69 32.97 -10.13
N ALA A 149 -15.36 32.24 -11.19
CA ALA A 149 -15.56 30.79 -11.27
C ALA A 149 -14.59 30.01 -10.34
N LEU A 150 -13.28 30.24 -10.45
CA LEU A 150 -12.25 29.45 -9.73
C LEU A 150 -12.02 29.82 -8.26
N PHE A 151 -12.62 30.92 -7.82
CA PHE A 151 -12.60 31.35 -6.42
C PHE A 151 -14.02 31.38 -5.83
N SER A 152 -14.95 30.64 -6.45
CA SER A 152 -16.32 30.48 -5.95
C SER A 152 -16.40 29.43 -4.84
N ASP A 153 -17.43 29.57 -3.99
CA ASP A 153 -17.76 28.55 -2.98
C ASP A 153 -18.06 27.18 -3.62
N GLU A 154 -18.61 27.16 -4.84
CA GLU A 154 -18.85 25.92 -5.58
C GLU A 154 -17.53 25.21 -5.91
N TYR A 155 -16.54 25.94 -6.43
CA TYR A 155 -15.22 25.39 -6.73
C TYR A 155 -14.56 24.83 -5.45
N GLU A 156 -14.58 25.58 -4.36
CA GLU A 156 -14.03 25.13 -3.07
C GLU A 156 -14.77 23.90 -2.51
N SER A 157 -16.10 23.87 -2.66
CA SER A 157 -16.91 22.71 -2.26
C SER A 157 -16.51 21.45 -3.02
N GLN A 158 -16.35 21.54 -4.34
CA GLN A 158 -15.89 20.41 -5.15
C GLN A 158 -14.45 19.99 -4.79
N LYS A 159 -13.53 20.94 -4.53
CA LYS A 159 -12.18 20.61 -4.03
C LYS A 159 -12.22 19.87 -2.71
N GLN A 160 -13.14 20.21 -1.80
CA GLN A 160 -13.28 19.51 -0.53
C GLN A 160 -13.80 18.09 -0.71
N VAL A 161 -14.78 17.86 -1.59
CA VAL A 161 -15.29 16.51 -1.90
C VAL A 161 -14.17 15.67 -2.50
N TYR A 162 -13.47 16.21 -3.51
CA TYR A 162 -12.34 15.55 -4.14
C TYR A 162 -11.23 15.21 -3.14
N ALA A 163 -10.80 16.17 -2.32
CA ALA A 163 -9.73 15.96 -1.34
C ALA A 163 -10.10 14.87 -0.31
N LYS A 164 -11.34 14.87 0.19
CA LYS A 164 -11.83 13.81 1.10
C LYS A 164 -11.82 12.44 0.42
N GLY A 165 -12.23 12.39 -0.84
CA GLY A 165 -12.19 11.20 -1.67
C GLY A 165 -10.78 10.64 -1.83
N MET A 166 -9.82 11.52 -2.12
CA MET A 166 -8.41 11.16 -2.26
C MET A 166 -7.75 10.73 -0.95
N ASP A 167 -8.15 11.33 0.18
CA ASP A 167 -7.69 10.88 1.50
C ASP A 167 -8.26 9.50 1.86
N ALA A 168 -9.53 9.25 1.56
CA ALA A 168 -10.14 7.93 1.74
C ALA A 168 -9.46 6.88 0.85
N PHE A 169 -9.19 7.21 -0.42
CA PHE A 169 -8.44 6.36 -1.34
C PHE A 169 -7.04 6.03 -0.81
N ALA A 170 -6.32 7.03 -0.31
CA ALA A 170 -5.00 6.83 0.27
C ALA A 170 -5.03 5.93 1.52
N ALA A 171 -6.03 6.11 2.39
CA ALA A 171 -6.19 5.30 3.58
C ALA A 171 -6.48 3.83 3.24
N ASP A 172 -7.35 3.58 2.26
CA ASP A 172 -7.69 2.24 1.78
C ASP A 172 -6.49 1.52 1.13
N LEU A 173 -5.72 2.26 0.33
CA LEU A 173 -4.49 1.78 -0.28
C LEU A 173 -3.43 1.41 0.78
N ALA A 174 -3.33 2.18 1.86
CA ALA A 174 -2.45 1.88 2.99
C ALA A 174 -2.93 0.65 3.79
N ASP A 175 -4.24 0.49 4.01
CA ASP A 175 -4.79 -0.67 4.72
C ASP A 175 -4.56 -1.97 3.93
N THR A 176 -4.83 -1.97 2.62
CA THR A 176 -4.62 -3.11 1.72
C THR A 176 -3.18 -3.63 1.77
N VAL A 177 -2.20 -2.72 1.83
CA VAL A 177 -0.79 -3.09 2.00
C VAL A 177 -0.54 -3.71 3.37
N SER A 178 -1.11 -3.12 4.43
CA SER A 178 -0.89 -3.58 5.81
C SER A 178 -1.51 -4.96 6.09
N THR A 179 -2.68 -5.23 5.52
CA THR A 179 -3.41 -6.50 5.66
C THR A 179 -2.73 -7.62 4.89
N THR A 180 -2.25 -7.34 3.68
CA THR A 180 -1.46 -8.29 2.88
C THR A 180 -0.19 -8.70 3.64
N LEU A 181 0.53 -7.73 4.24
CA LEU A 181 1.71 -7.99 5.06
C LEU A 181 1.42 -8.89 6.28
N LYS A 182 0.36 -8.59 7.03
CA LYS A 182 -0.03 -9.40 8.21
C LYS A 182 -0.43 -10.82 7.83
N ARG A 183 -1.07 -11.01 6.67
CA ARG A 183 -1.51 -12.32 6.19
C ARG A 183 -0.32 -13.21 5.82
N GLU A 184 0.69 -12.65 5.18
CA GLU A 184 1.94 -13.38 4.88
C GLU A 184 2.72 -13.73 6.15
N GLN A 185 2.82 -12.81 7.12
CA GLN A 185 3.45 -13.09 8.41
C GLN A 185 2.76 -14.23 9.18
N ARG A 186 1.42 -14.28 9.20
CA ARG A 186 0.67 -15.36 9.86
C ARG A 186 0.83 -16.72 9.19
N ARG A 187 0.95 -16.77 7.86
CA ARG A 187 1.20 -18.03 7.14
C ARG A 187 2.55 -18.63 7.48
N SER A 188 3.59 -17.81 7.59
CA SER A 188 4.93 -18.26 8.00
C SER A 188 4.93 -18.87 9.42
N PHE A 189 4.13 -18.30 10.33
CA PHE A 189 4.02 -18.78 11.71
C PHE A 189 3.23 -20.11 11.84
N LEU A 190 2.19 -20.30 11.00
CA LEU A 190 1.41 -21.55 11.00
C LEU A 190 2.18 -22.73 10.38
N GLN A 191 3.02 -22.47 9.36
CA GLN A 191 3.84 -23.52 8.74
C GLN A 191 4.97 -24.01 9.65
N THR A 192 5.58 -23.12 10.43
CA THR A 192 6.59 -23.49 11.43
C THR A 192 5.99 -24.28 12.60
N GLY A 193 4.77 -23.95 13.03
CA GLY A 193 4.04 -24.72 14.03
C GLY A 193 3.62 -26.13 13.56
N ALA A 194 3.25 -26.29 12.28
CA ALA A 194 2.85 -27.58 11.72
C ALA A 194 4.03 -28.55 11.47
N MET A 195 5.28 -28.07 11.38
CA MET A 195 6.47 -28.93 11.31
C MET A 195 6.94 -29.43 12.69
N LEU A 196 6.40 -28.88 13.78
CA LEU A 196 6.79 -29.18 15.16
C LEU A 196 5.84 -30.15 15.89
N LEU A 197 4.78 -30.63 15.22
CA LEU A 197 3.82 -31.64 15.71
C LEU A 197 3.91 -32.91 14.86
#